data_AF-A0A519PR32-F1
#
_entry.id   AF-A0A519PR32-F1
#
_cell.length_a   1.000
_cell.length_b   1.000
_cell.length_c   1.000
_cell.angle_alpha   90.00
_cell.angle_beta   90.00
_cell.angle_gamma   90.00
#
_symmetry.space_group_name_H-M   'P 1'
#
loop_
_entity.id
_entity.type
_entity.pdbx_description
1 polymer ?
#
loop_
_entity_poly.entity_id
_entity_poly.type
_entity_poly.pdbx_seq_one_letter_code
_entity_poly.pdbx_strand_id
1 'polypeptide(L)'
;TADKVVNLVTFIAEETREILAQIGARTLDEVIGRTDLLRQTRRGGSHLDDLDLNPLLVQVDQGAAGKWADKAARHPIDESLDARVLKDAVRFLDRGQTLELSYPLNNTQRTVGAATSSAIVRRFGAQGPTGRLRLKLEGIAGQSFGAFAAKGLELHLTGEANDYVGKGLSGAEISVRTPEWRENQLICGNTTLYGATSGRLFVAGMAGERFGVRNSGAEAVVEGLGAHGCEYMTGGRVVVLGPVGWNLAAGMSGGELFVYDADGSAERALNGDLAGVANIDAEAEARVKDLIEAHLAATGSPLARRLLSDWRHTLSRFVRILPHTMIVREPQRLATPA
;
A
#
# COMPACT_ATOMS: atom_id res chain seq x y z
N THR A 1 -12.63 -9.30 30.64
CA THR A 1 -11.42 -10.12 30.87
C THR A 1 -11.43 -11.26 29.88
N ALA A 2 -10.28 -11.90 29.63
CA ALA A 2 -10.21 -13.08 28.77
C ALA A 2 -11.22 -14.16 29.22
N ASP A 3 -11.34 -14.35 30.53
CA ASP A 3 -12.28 -15.33 31.13
C ASP A 3 -13.74 -15.07 30.73
N LYS A 4 -14.17 -13.81 30.64
CA LYS A 4 -15.54 -13.47 30.21
C LYS A 4 -15.80 -13.88 28.76
N VAL A 5 -14.79 -13.77 27.89
CA VAL A 5 -14.89 -14.19 26.48
C VAL A 5 -14.90 -15.71 26.39
N VAL A 6 -14.03 -16.39 27.14
CA VAL A 6 -14.00 -17.86 27.22
C VAL A 6 -15.35 -18.39 27.68
N ASN A 7 -15.93 -17.79 28.73
CA ASN A 7 -17.24 -18.20 29.25
C ASN A 7 -18.35 -18.00 28.22
N LEU A 8 -18.38 -16.84 27.54
CA LEU A 8 -19.36 -16.57 26.48
C LEU A 8 -19.29 -17.63 25.37
N VAL A 9 -18.11 -17.90 24.83
CA VAL A 9 -17.93 -18.88 23.74
C VAL A 9 -18.23 -20.30 24.22
N THR A 10 -17.89 -20.63 25.47
CA THR A 10 -18.23 -21.92 26.07
C THR A 10 -19.73 -22.13 26.16
N PHE A 11 -20.48 -21.12 26.61
CA PHE A 11 -21.95 -21.21 26.67
C PHE A 11 -22.59 -21.33 25.29
N ILE A 12 -22.13 -20.54 24.31
CA ILE A 12 -22.59 -20.67 22.92
C ILE A 12 -22.31 -22.08 22.38
N ALA A 13 -21.13 -22.64 22.68
CA ALA A 13 -20.76 -23.97 22.24
C ALA A 13 -21.58 -25.07 22.94
N GLU A 14 -21.96 -24.90 24.22
CA GLU A 14 -22.86 -25.83 24.93
C GLU A 14 -24.26 -25.80 24.31
N GLU A 15 -24.86 -24.62 24.21
CA GLU A 15 -26.21 -24.45 23.64
C GLU A 15 -26.27 -25.00 22.20
N THR A 16 -25.22 -24.79 21.41
CA THR A 16 -25.11 -25.38 20.07
C THR A 16 -25.15 -26.92 20.11
N ARG A 17 -24.45 -27.55 21.06
CA ARG A 17 -24.47 -29.02 21.20
C ARG A 17 -25.84 -29.52 21.67
N GLU A 18 -26.48 -28.79 22.58
CA GLU A 18 -27.84 -29.10 23.02
C GLU A 18 -28.82 -29.06 21.84
N ILE A 19 -28.76 -28.03 20.99
CA ILE A 19 -29.59 -27.93 19.77
C ILE A 19 -29.28 -29.06 18.79
N LEU A 20 -27.99 -29.35 18.53
CA LEU A 20 -27.59 -30.46 17.65
C LEU A 20 -28.17 -31.80 18.14
N ALA A 21 -28.10 -32.06 19.44
CA ALA A 21 -28.67 -33.26 20.05
C ALA A 21 -30.20 -33.31 19.88
N GLN A 22 -30.90 -32.18 20.02
CA GLN A 22 -32.36 -32.11 19.82
C GLN A 22 -32.79 -32.48 18.40
N ILE A 23 -31.97 -32.16 17.39
CA ILE A 23 -32.23 -32.50 15.98
C ILE A 23 -31.58 -33.82 15.55
N GLY A 24 -30.96 -34.56 16.48
CA GLY A 24 -30.36 -35.88 16.24
C GLY A 24 -29.00 -35.87 15.53
N ALA A 25 -28.33 -34.71 15.46
CA ALA A 25 -27.00 -34.56 14.88
C ALA A 25 -25.90 -34.65 15.95
N ARG A 26 -24.73 -35.18 15.60
CA ARG A 26 -23.58 -35.31 16.52
C ARG A 26 -22.53 -34.23 16.32
N THR A 27 -22.49 -33.63 15.13
CA THR A 27 -21.49 -32.63 14.75
C THR A 27 -22.11 -31.50 13.94
N LEU A 28 -21.48 -30.32 13.95
CA LEU A 28 -21.89 -29.22 13.05
C LEU A 28 -21.79 -29.64 11.58
N ASP A 29 -20.78 -30.41 11.19
CA ASP A 29 -20.57 -30.83 9.81
C ASP A 29 -21.73 -31.68 9.24
N GLU A 30 -22.53 -32.33 10.10
CA GLU A 30 -23.73 -33.07 9.69
C GLU A 30 -24.92 -32.16 9.30
N VAL A 31 -24.92 -30.91 9.76
CA VAL A 31 -26.07 -30.00 9.64
C VAL A 31 -25.79 -28.75 8.81
N ILE A 32 -24.53 -28.40 8.54
CA ILE A 32 -24.23 -27.24 7.70
C ILE A 32 -24.77 -27.48 6.28
N GLY A 33 -25.56 -26.54 5.78
CA GLY A 33 -26.20 -26.62 4.46
C GLY A 33 -27.51 -27.41 4.44
N ARG A 34 -27.89 -28.08 5.54
CA ARG A 34 -29.16 -28.83 5.68
C ARG A 34 -30.35 -27.89 5.92
N THR A 35 -30.67 -27.07 4.91
CA THR A 35 -31.83 -26.16 4.96
C THR A 35 -33.16 -26.89 5.10
N ASP A 36 -33.22 -28.19 4.81
CA ASP A 36 -34.37 -29.07 5.04
C ASP A 36 -34.72 -29.22 6.54
N LEU A 37 -33.76 -28.93 7.44
CA LEU A 37 -34.00 -28.88 8.88
C LEU A 37 -34.70 -27.57 9.33
N LEU A 38 -34.87 -26.61 8.42
CA LEU A 38 -35.49 -25.32 8.68
C LEU A 38 -36.87 -25.25 8.04
N ARG A 39 -37.82 -24.64 8.74
CA ARG A 39 -39.14 -24.30 8.19
C ARG A 39 -39.48 -22.85 8.52
N GLN A 40 -40.01 -22.12 7.54
CA GLN A 40 -40.59 -20.82 7.80
C GLN A 40 -41.84 -20.97 8.68
N THR A 41 -41.91 -20.20 9.76
CA THR A 41 -43.11 -20.12 10.61
C THR A 41 -43.78 -18.76 10.40
N ARG A 42 -45.10 -18.76 10.24
CA ARG A 42 -45.92 -17.55 10.08
C ARG A 42 -46.56 -17.23 11.43
N ARG A 43 -46.13 -16.14 12.07
CA ARG A 43 -46.61 -15.73 13.41
C ARG A 43 -46.93 -14.22 13.51
N GLY A 44 -47.03 -13.52 12.38
CA GLY A 44 -47.40 -12.10 12.33
C GLY A 44 -48.91 -11.87 12.49
N GLY A 45 -49.31 -10.61 12.74
CA GLY A 45 -50.72 -10.22 12.74
C GLY A 45 -51.33 -10.34 11.34
N SER A 46 -52.65 -10.58 11.26
CA SER A 46 -53.38 -10.83 10.00
C SER A 46 -53.36 -9.70 8.96
N HIS A 47 -52.77 -8.56 9.29
CA HIS A 47 -52.64 -7.36 8.46
C HIS A 47 -51.25 -7.24 7.81
N LEU A 48 -50.37 -8.23 8.01
CA LEU A 48 -49.03 -8.24 7.44
C LEU A 48 -48.96 -9.23 6.27
N ASP A 49 -48.34 -8.78 5.17
CA ASP A 49 -47.96 -9.66 4.07
C ASP A 49 -46.81 -10.56 4.51
N ASP A 50 -46.95 -11.86 4.26
CA ASP A 50 -45.89 -12.84 4.54
C ASP A 50 -44.74 -12.67 3.55
N LEU A 51 -43.50 -12.66 4.06
CA LEU A 51 -42.31 -12.76 3.23
C LEU A 51 -42.21 -14.16 2.62
N ASP A 52 -41.78 -14.26 1.37
CA ASP A 52 -41.36 -15.55 0.78
C ASP A 52 -39.90 -15.83 1.14
N LEU A 53 -39.66 -16.74 2.09
CA LEU A 53 -38.30 -17.16 2.47
C LEU A 53 -37.81 -18.38 1.68
N ASN A 54 -38.58 -18.85 0.69
CA ASN A 54 -38.18 -19.99 -0.15
C ASN A 54 -36.77 -19.81 -0.78
N PRO A 55 -36.35 -18.61 -1.25
CA PRO A 55 -34.99 -18.41 -1.77
C PRO A 55 -33.85 -18.75 -0.78
N LEU A 56 -34.12 -18.75 0.54
CA LEU A 56 -33.15 -19.14 1.57
C LEU A 56 -33.17 -20.65 1.88
N LEU A 57 -34.27 -21.34 1.54
CA LEU A 57 -34.50 -22.75 1.90
C LEU A 57 -34.18 -23.70 0.76
N VAL A 58 -34.19 -23.22 -0.49
CA VAL A 58 -33.87 -24.01 -1.68
C VAL A 58 -32.48 -24.63 -1.56
N GLN A 59 -32.42 -25.95 -1.72
CA GLN A 59 -31.16 -26.68 -1.88
C GLN A 59 -30.85 -26.80 -3.36
N VAL A 60 -29.61 -26.51 -3.74
CA VAL A 60 -29.09 -26.87 -5.06
C VAL A 60 -28.55 -28.28 -4.95
N ASP A 61 -29.13 -29.22 -5.69
CA ASP A 61 -28.63 -30.59 -5.75
C ASP A 61 -27.24 -30.60 -6.40
N GLN A 62 -26.21 -30.83 -5.59
CA GLN A 62 -24.83 -30.97 -6.05
C GLN A 62 -24.40 -32.46 -6.14
N GLY A 63 -25.35 -33.40 -6.11
CA GLY A 63 -25.07 -34.83 -6.05
C GLY A 63 -24.64 -35.30 -4.65
N ALA A 64 -24.07 -36.51 -4.55
CA ALA A 64 -23.55 -37.02 -3.28
C ALA A 64 -22.53 -36.02 -2.73
N ALA A 65 -22.87 -35.36 -1.61
CA ALA A 65 -22.03 -34.36 -0.97
C ALA A 65 -20.62 -34.93 -0.74
N GLY A 66 -19.74 -34.63 -1.69
CA GLY A 66 -18.32 -34.83 -1.57
C GLY A 66 -17.89 -33.90 -0.45
N LYS A 67 -17.69 -34.49 0.72
CA LYS A 67 -17.00 -33.94 1.89
C LYS A 67 -16.21 -32.70 1.51
N TRP A 68 -16.66 -31.56 2.04
CA TRP A 68 -15.95 -30.29 2.21
C TRP A 68 -14.55 -30.25 1.56
N ALA A 69 -14.29 -29.23 0.74
CA ALA A 69 -12.91 -28.86 0.41
C ALA A 69 -12.06 -28.95 1.68
N ASP A 70 -10.95 -29.68 1.63
CA ASP A 70 -10.11 -29.94 2.80
C ASP A 70 -9.83 -28.61 3.51
N LYS A 71 -10.41 -28.44 4.71
CA LYS A 71 -10.32 -27.20 5.49
C LYS A 71 -8.86 -26.87 5.83
N ALA A 72 -7.96 -27.86 5.79
CA ALA A 72 -6.53 -27.69 5.99
C ALA A 72 -5.76 -27.34 4.71
N ALA A 73 -6.33 -27.59 3.52
CA ALA A 73 -5.67 -27.33 2.26
C ALA A 73 -5.84 -25.86 1.87
N ARG A 74 -4.73 -25.11 1.90
CA ARG A 74 -4.66 -23.82 1.24
C ARG A 74 -4.56 -24.06 -0.27
N HIS A 75 -5.35 -23.35 -1.06
CA HIS A 75 -5.16 -23.34 -2.51
C HIS A 75 -3.74 -22.88 -2.85
N PRO A 76 -2.94 -23.70 -3.56
CA PRO A 76 -1.61 -23.32 -3.96
C PRO A 76 -1.69 -22.14 -4.93
N ILE A 77 -0.66 -21.31 -4.89
CA ILE A 77 -0.48 -20.20 -5.83
C ILE A 77 0.66 -20.59 -6.77
N ASP A 78 0.53 -20.24 -8.04
CA ASP A 78 1.56 -20.50 -9.05
C ASP A 78 2.92 -19.92 -8.65
N GLU A 79 3.99 -20.56 -9.14
CA GLU A 79 5.35 -20.08 -8.89
C GLU A 79 5.54 -18.67 -9.46
N SER A 80 6.03 -17.76 -8.61
CA SER A 80 6.34 -16.37 -8.96
C SER A 80 7.84 -16.18 -9.15
N LEU A 81 8.25 -15.01 -9.67
CA LEU A 81 9.67 -14.65 -9.74
C LEU A 81 10.37 -14.78 -8.38
N ASP A 82 9.68 -14.46 -7.29
CA ASP A 82 10.21 -14.59 -5.93
C ASP A 82 10.64 -16.02 -5.59
N ALA A 83 9.98 -17.05 -6.13
CA ALA A 83 10.40 -18.43 -5.90
C ALA A 83 11.82 -18.68 -6.45
N ARG A 84 12.17 -18.04 -7.57
CA ARG A 84 13.52 -18.05 -8.12
C ARG A 84 14.46 -17.19 -7.29
N VAL A 85 14.06 -15.97 -6.94
CA VAL A 85 14.86 -15.06 -6.09
C VAL A 85 15.24 -15.74 -4.78
N LEU A 86 14.31 -16.43 -4.13
CA LEU A 86 14.55 -17.14 -2.86
C LEU A 86 15.57 -18.27 -3.00
N LYS A 87 15.57 -18.99 -4.13
CA LYS A 87 16.58 -20.02 -4.44
C LYS A 87 17.97 -19.40 -4.66
N ASP A 88 18.04 -18.26 -5.33
CA ASP A 88 19.30 -17.57 -5.64
C ASP A 88 19.85 -16.78 -4.44
N ALA A 89 18.97 -16.31 -3.54
CA ALA A 89 19.31 -15.46 -2.41
C ALA A 89 19.67 -16.21 -1.11
N VAL A 90 19.90 -17.54 -1.17
CA VAL A 90 20.20 -18.38 0.01
C VAL A 90 21.35 -17.78 0.84
N ARG A 91 22.44 -17.34 0.21
CA ARG A 91 23.59 -16.75 0.91
C ARG A 91 23.23 -15.48 1.69
N PHE A 92 22.34 -14.65 1.12
CA PHE A 92 21.84 -13.46 1.77
C PHE A 92 20.93 -13.83 2.95
N LEU A 93 20.02 -14.79 2.78
CA LEU A 93 19.12 -15.25 3.86
C LEU A 93 19.88 -15.97 5.00
N ASP A 94 21.00 -16.62 4.69
CA ASP A 94 21.80 -17.29 5.71
C ASP A 94 22.62 -16.32 6.54
N ARG A 95 23.31 -15.37 5.86
CA ARG A 95 24.38 -14.56 6.46
C ARG A 95 24.06 -13.06 6.59
N GLY A 96 23.01 -12.58 5.95
CA GLY A 96 22.64 -11.16 5.92
C GLY A 96 23.64 -10.26 5.16
N GLN A 97 24.50 -10.84 4.32
CA GLN A 97 25.50 -10.10 3.52
C GLN A 97 24.88 -9.56 2.24
N THR A 98 25.28 -8.37 1.81
CA THR A 98 24.77 -7.73 0.59
C THR A 98 24.91 -8.63 -0.63
N LEU A 99 23.83 -8.76 -1.40
CA LEU A 99 23.74 -9.56 -2.61
C LEU A 99 22.99 -8.78 -3.67
N GLU A 100 23.44 -8.86 -4.91
CA GLU A 100 22.76 -8.28 -6.06
C GLU A 100 22.39 -9.39 -7.04
N LEU A 101 21.14 -9.36 -7.52
CA LEU A 101 20.58 -10.31 -8.48
C LEU A 101 19.89 -9.52 -9.61
N SER A 102 19.85 -10.08 -10.81
CA SER A 102 19.24 -9.44 -11.98
C SER A 102 18.24 -10.36 -12.67
N TYR A 103 17.05 -9.83 -13.02
CA TYR A 103 16.01 -10.61 -13.69
C TYR A 103 15.20 -9.77 -14.70
N PRO A 104 14.75 -10.38 -15.82
CA PRO A 104 13.75 -9.75 -16.68
C PRO A 104 12.35 -9.84 -16.03
N LEU A 105 11.49 -8.89 -16.38
CA LEU A 105 10.10 -8.79 -15.98
C LEU A 105 9.15 -8.76 -17.18
N ASN A 106 7.99 -9.39 -16.99
CA ASN A 106 6.80 -9.20 -17.80
C ASN A 106 5.57 -8.94 -16.92
N ASN A 107 4.53 -8.36 -17.52
CA ASN A 107 3.38 -7.85 -16.77
C ASN A 107 2.53 -8.93 -16.05
N THR A 108 2.74 -10.22 -16.35
CA THR A 108 2.05 -11.33 -15.66
C THR A 108 2.73 -11.69 -14.33
N GLN A 109 3.98 -11.28 -14.14
CA GLN A 109 4.72 -11.42 -12.89
C GLN A 109 4.27 -10.35 -11.89
N ARG A 110 3.31 -10.74 -11.04
CA ARG A 110 2.70 -9.89 -10.01
C ARG A 110 3.43 -10.04 -8.68
N THR A 111 3.28 -9.06 -7.80
CA THR A 111 3.75 -9.11 -6.39
C THR A 111 5.24 -9.40 -6.22
N VAL A 112 6.06 -9.07 -7.22
CA VAL A 112 7.52 -9.29 -7.17
C VAL A 112 8.10 -8.58 -5.95
N GLY A 113 8.86 -9.33 -5.14
CA GLY A 113 9.47 -8.89 -3.89
C GLY A 113 8.67 -9.22 -2.63
N ALA A 114 7.39 -9.59 -2.72
CA ALA A 114 6.54 -9.80 -1.54
C ALA A 114 6.92 -11.07 -0.75
N ALA A 115 7.16 -12.19 -1.44
CA ALA A 115 7.58 -13.44 -0.77
C ALA A 115 9.04 -13.34 -0.31
N THR A 116 9.90 -12.66 -1.08
CA THR A 116 11.26 -12.31 -0.65
C THR A 116 11.24 -11.45 0.62
N SER A 117 10.36 -10.46 0.69
CA SER A 117 10.15 -9.63 1.89
C SER A 117 9.70 -10.47 3.09
N SER A 118 8.73 -11.38 2.89
CA SER A 118 8.30 -12.31 3.93
C SER A 118 9.46 -13.17 4.45
N ALA A 119 10.31 -13.69 3.56
CA ALA A 119 11.49 -14.47 3.97
C ALA A 119 12.49 -13.63 4.78
N ILE A 120 12.75 -12.39 4.36
CA ILE A 120 13.59 -11.43 5.08
C ILE A 120 13.06 -11.21 6.50
N VAL A 121 11.77 -10.87 6.63
CA VAL A 121 11.17 -10.57 7.94
C VAL A 121 11.14 -11.81 8.84
N ARG A 122 10.82 -12.99 8.30
CA ARG A 122 10.85 -14.25 9.08
C ARG A 122 12.25 -14.59 9.59
N ARG A 123 13.28 -14.23 8.82
CA ARG A 123 14.67 -14.57 9.14
C ARG A 123 15.35 -13.56 10.06
N PHE A 124 15.13 -12.26 9.81
CA PHE A 124 15.86 -11.15 10.46
C PHE A 124 14.97 -10.26 11.33
N GLY A 125 13.66 -10.48 11.33
CA GLY A 125 12.69 -9.62 12.00
C GLY A 125 12.50 -8.27 11.30
N ALA A 126 11.76 -7.36 11.96
CA ALA A 126 11.38 -6.06 11.41
C ALA A 126 12.57 -5.12 11.15
N GLN A 127 13.70 -5.32 11.84
CA GLN A 127 14.89 -4.48 11.65
C GLN A 127 15.64 -4.78 10.35
N GLY A 128 15.39 -5.96 9.77
CA GLY A 128 16.07 -6.43 8.57
C GLY A 128 17.53 -6.84 8.83
N PRO A 129 18.22 -7.35 7.80
CA PRO A 129 19.63 -7.69 7.87
C PRO A 129 20.54 -6.45 7.84
N THR A 130 21.81 -6.64 8.21
CA THR A 130 22.85 -5.59 8.10
C THR A 130 23.08 -5.19 6.64
N GLY A 131 23.16 -6.17 5.74
CA GLY A 131 23.32 -5.95 4.30
C GLY A 131 22.01 -5.65 3.56
N ARG A 132 22.07 -5.71 2.23
CA ARG A 132 20.93 -5.46 1.33
C ARG A 132 20.82 -6.53 0.24
N LEU A 133 19.61 -6.98 -0.05
CA LEU A 133 19.32 -7.75 -1.26
C LEU A 133 18.82 -6.78 -2.32
N ARG A 134 19.63 -6.59 -3.36
CA ARG A 134 19.35 -5.71 -4.49
C ARG A 134 18.84 -6.53 -5.66
N LEU A 135 17.63 -6.22 -6.13
CA LEU A 135 17.08 -6.82 -7.34
C LEU A 135 17.09 -5.76 -8.45
N LYS A 136 17.95 -5.97 -9.45
CA LYS A 136 17.95 -5.21 -10.70
C LYS A 136 16.99 -5.87 -11.67
N LEU A 137 15.99 -5.14 -12.11
CA LEU A 137 14.84 -5.68 -12.81
C LEU A 137 14.64 -4.89 -14.11
N GLU A 138 14.32 -5.57 -15.19
CA GLU A 138 14.18 -4.95 -16.51
C GLU A 138 12.92 -5.42 -17.21
N GLY A 139 12.10 -4.49 -17.72
CA GLY A 139 10.85 -4.79 -18.43
C GLY A 139 9.63 -4.19 -17.74
N ILE A 140 8.48 -4.87 -17.83
CA ILE A 140 7.21 -4.35 -17.30
C ILE A 140 6.83 -5.14 -16.05
N ALA A 141 6.82 -4.50 -14.89
CA ALA A 141 6.36 -5.13 -13.67
C ALA A 141 4.83 -5.25 -13.65
N GLY A 142 4.34 -6.43 -13.29
CA GLY A 142 2.93 -6.64 -13.03
C GLY A 142 2.44 -5.90 -11.79
N GLN A 143 1.15 -6.09 -11.50
CA GLN A 143 0.46 -5.49 -10.37
C GLN A 143 1.17 -5.78 -9.04
N SER A 144 1.15 -4.79 -8.12
CA SER A 144 1.69 -4.91 -6.76
C SER A 144 3.20 -5.12 -6.67
N PHE A 145 3.96 -4.53 -7.59
CA PHE A 145 5.43 -4.55 -7.56
C PHE A 145 5.97 -4.00 -6.23
N GLY A 146 6.79 -4.78 -5.52
CA GLY A 146 7.35 -4.39 -4.23
C GLY A 146 6.32 -4.27 -3.09
N ALA A 147 5.17 -4.93 -3.20
CA ALA A 147 4.19 -4.94 -2.13
C ALA A 147 4.77 -5.50 -0.83
N PHE A 148 4.54 -4.80 0.28
CA PHE A 148 5.01 -5.12 1.63
C PHE A 148 6.54 -5.29 1.72
N ALA A 149 7.29 -4.69 0.79
CA ALA A 149 8.74 -4.80 0.78
C ALA A 149 9.35 -4.19 2.06
N ALA A 150 10.08 -5.03 2.79
CA ALA A 150 10.63 -4.71 4.11
C ALA A 150 12.08 -4.24 4.03
N LYS A 151 12.53 -3.59 5.11
CA LYS A 151 13.93 -3.16 5.28
C LYS A 151 14.92 -4.30 4.99
N GLY A 152 15.91 -4.00 4.17
CA GLY A 152 16.88 -4.99 3.67
C GLY A 152 16.69 -5.35 2.20
N LEU A 153 15.54 -5.02 1.60
CA LEU A 153 15.27 -5.21 0.18
C LEU A 153 15.40 -3.89 -0.59
N GLU A 154 16.03 -3.95 -1.76
CA GLU A 154 16.12 -2.84 -2.72
C GLU A 154 15.66 -3.35 -4.09
N LEU A 155 14.70 -2.67 -4.70
CA LEU A 155 14.10 -3.07 -5.99
C LEU A 155 14.34 -1.96 -7.02
N HIS A 156 15.17 -2.21 -8.02
CA HIS A 156 15.52 -1.24 -9.06
C HIS A 156 14.98 -1.69 -10.41
N LEU A 157 13.91 -1.06 -10.87
CA LEU A 157 13.25 -1.36 -12.13
C LEU A 157 13.69 -0.37 -13.23
N THR A 158 14.28 -0.92 -14.29
CA THR A 158 14.44 -0.24 -15.57
C THR A 158 13.31 -0.68 -16.51
N GLY A 159 12.27 0.14 -16.63
CA GLY A 159 11.06 -0.11 -17.39
C GLY A 159 9.84 0.57 -16.76
N GLU A 160 8.70 -0.11 -16.76
CA GLU A 160 7.41 0.42 -16.31
C GLU A 160 6.74 -0.52 -15.30
N ALA A 161 5.89 0.01 -14.43
CA ALA A 161 5.16 -0.77 -13.45
C ALA A 161 3.65 -0.48 -13.48
N ASN A 162 2.86 -1.53 -13.39
CA ASN A 162 1.40 -1.44 -13.25
C ASN A 162 1.00 -0.95 -11.84
N ASP A 163 -0.29 -1.00 -11.51
CA ASP A 163 -0.82 -0.43 -10.27
C ASP A 163 -0.23 -1.08 -9.00
N TYR A 164 -0.38 -0.36 -7.88
CA TYR A 164 -0.02 -0.80 -6.53
C TYR A 164 1.48 -0.96 -6.27
N VAL A 165 2.34 -0.23 -6.99
CA VAL A 165 3.78 -0.18 -6.68
C VAL A 165 3.98 0.20 -5.22
N GLY A 166 4.75 -0.58 -4.47
CA GLY A 166 5.01 -0.33 -3.05
C GLY A 166 3.74 -0.34 -2.18
N LYS A 167 2.68 -1.08 -2.55
CA LYS A 167 1.51 -1.28 -1.68
C LYS A 167 1.96 -1.79 -0.31
N GLY A 168 1.62 -1.06 0.74
CA GLY A 168 2.03 -1.36 2.11
C GLY A 168 3.55 -1.40 2.30
N LEU A 169 4.31 -0.58 1.56
CA LEU A 169 5.78 -0.49 1.69
C LEU A 169 6.17 -0.35 3.17
N SER A 170 7.16 -1.14 3.59
CA SER A 170 7.50 -1.35 5.00
C SER A 170 9.01 -1.31 5.25
N GLY A 171 9.69 -0.35 4.61
CA GLY A 171 11.08 -0.02 4.89
C GLY A 171 12.08 -0.36 3.78
N ALA A 172 11.63 -0.97 2.69
CA ALA A 172 12.45 -1.17 1.50
C ALA A 172 12.66 0.13 0.70
N GLU A 173 13.62 0.10 -0.21
CA GLU A 173 13.78 1.11 -1.26
C GLU A 173 13.35 0.55 -2.61
N ILE A 174 12.59 1.33 -3.36
CA ILE A 174 12.15 1.00 -4.72
C ILE A 174 12.52 2.16 -5.64
N SER A 175 13.14 1.89 -6.77
CA SER A 175 13.31 2.87 -7.85
C SER A 175 12.76 2.36 -9.17
N VAL A 176 12.10 3.24 -9.92
CA VAL A 176 11.54 2.98 -11.25
C VAL A 176 12.01 4.08 -12.20
N ARG A 177 12.59 3.67 -13.32
CA ARG A 177 13.02 4.56 -14.40
C ARG A 177 12.86 3.87 -15.74
N THR A 178 12.76 4.61 -16.83
CA THR A 178 12.81 4.05 -18.19
C THR A 178 14.24 4.07 -18.75
N PRO A 179 14.58 3.23 -19.74
CA PRO A 179 15.86 3.31 -20.46
C PRO A 179 16.07 4.67 -21.12
N GLU A 180 15.00 5.23 -21.70
CA GLU A 180 14.95 6.57 -22.26
C GLU A 180 13.93 7.39 -21.46
N TRP A 181 14.42 8.40 -20.74
CA TRP A 181 13.57 9.30 -19.96
C TRP A 181 12.80 10.25 -20.89
N ARG A 182 11.51 10.40 -20.66
CA ARG A 182 10.64 11.33 -21.37
C ARG A 182 9.82 12.13 -20.38
N GLU A 183 9.74 13.44 -20.62
CA GLU A 183 8.95 14.34 -19.79
C GLU A 183 7.47 13.92 -19.81
N ASN A 184 6.84 13.92 -18.64
CA ASN A 184 5.43 13.55 -18.45
C ASN A 184 5.06 12.11 -18.90
N GLN A 185 6.01 11.20 -19.03
CA GLN A 185 5.72 9.79 -19.33
C GLN A 185 5.16 9.09 -18.08
N LEU A 186 4.00 8.44 -18.21
CA LEU A 186 3.43 7.58 -17.17
C LEU A 186 4.21 6.26 -17.09
N ILE A 187 4.83 5.97 -15.95
CA ILE A 187 5.66 4.76 -15.75
C ILE A 187 5.27 3.96 -14.49
N CYS A 188 4.40 4.51 -13.64
CA CYS A 188 3.81 3.80 -12.51
C CYS A 188 2.29 3.95 -12.53
N GLY A 189 1.58 2.84 -12.28
CA GLY A 189 0.13 2.82 -12.25
C GLY A 189 -0.48 3.50 -11.01
N ASN A 190 -1.77 3.23 -10.83
CA ASN A 190 -2.62 3.81 -9.80
C ASN A 190 -2.31 3.25 -8.40
N THR A 191 -2.78 3.96 -7.38
CA THR A 191 -2.79 3.47 -5.98
C THR A 191 -1.41 3.02 -5.50
N THR A 192 -0.38 3.68 -6.02
CA THR A 192 1.03 3.49 -5.65
C THR A 192 1.22 3.95 -4.21
N LEU A 193 2.02 3.23 -3.42
CA LEU A 193 2.23 3.42 -1.98
C LEU A 193 0.99 3.29 -1.09
N TYR A 194 -0.03 2.56 -1.54
CA TYR A 194 -1.24 2.39 -0.74
C TYR A 194 -0.95 1.85 0.66
N GLY A 195 -1.21 2.65 1.68
CA GLY A 195 -1.04 2.25 3.08
C GLY A 195 0.41 2.00 3.49
N ALA A 196 1.37 2.55 2.77
CA ALA A 196 2.79 2.43 3.11
C ALA A 196 3.08 3.01 4.50
N THR A 197 3.95 2.36 5.28
CA THR A 197 4.28 2.75 6.66
C THR A 197 5.71 3.24 6.83
N SER A 198 6.62 2.83 5.93
CA SER A 198 8.01 3.25 5.92
C SER A 198 8.68 2.83 4.61
N GLY A 199 9.89 3.32 4.34
CA GLY A 199 10.64 3.00 3.12
C GLY A 199 10.64 4.15 2.12
N ARG A 200 11.29 3.93 0.99
CA ARG A 200 11.51 4.96 -0.03
C ARG A 200 11.07 4.50 -1.41
N LEU A 201 10.42 5.38 -2.17
CA LEU A 201 10.05 5.15 -3.56
C LEU A 201 10.50 6.31 -4.46
N PHE A 202 11.27 6.00 -5.50
CA PHE A 202 11.77 6.96 -6.47
C PHE A 202 11.29 6.63 -7.88
N VAL A 203 10.51 7.51 -8.50
CA VAL A 203 9.88 7.27 -9.80
C VAL A 203 10.30 8.37 -10.78
N ALA A 204 11.18 8.05 -11.73
CA ALA A 204 11.67 8.99 -12.74
C ALA A 204 10.71 9.11 -13.93
N GLY A 205 9.48 9.52 -13.62
CA GLY A 205 8.36 9.70 -14.53
C GLY A 205 7.08 9.95 -13.74
N MET A 206 5.94 9.98 -14.43
CA MET A 206 4.64 10.18 -13.82
C MET A 206 4.08 8.89 -13.22
N ALA A 207 3.27 9.06 -12.18
CA ALA A 207 2.41 8.02 -11.64
C ALA A 207 0.93 8.33 -11.89
N GLY A 208 0.10 7.29 -11.85
CA GLY A 208 -1.34 7.39 -12.07
C GLY A 208 -2.09 8.05 -10.90
N GLU A 209 -3.38 7.75 -10.80
CA GLU A 209 -4.26 8.27 -9.77
C GLU A 209 -3.96 7.69 -8.39
N ARG A 210 -4.33 8.42 -7.33
CA ARG A 210 -4.23 7.97 -5.94
C ARG A 210 -2.82 7.56 -5.50
N PHE A 211 -1.80 8.21 -6.06
CA PHE A 211 -0.44 8.03 -5.57
C PHE A 211 -0.34 8.47 -4.10
N GLY A 212 0.29 7.66 -3.25
CA GLY A 212 0.45 7.97 -1.84
C GLY A 212 -0.85 7.87 -1.04
N VAL A 213 -1.90 7.23 -1.57
CA VAL A 213 -3.17 7.08 -0.85
C VAL A 213 -2.95 6.34 0.47
N ARG A 214 -3.40 6.93 1.58
CA ARG A 214 -3.18 6.40 2.95
C ARG A 214 -1.71 6.17 3.31
N ASN A 215 -0.76 6.86 2.66
CA ASN A 215 0.63 6.82 3.08
C ASN A 215 0.74 7.31 4.54
N SER A 216 1.39 6.51 5.37
CA SER A 216 1.48 6.68 6.81
C SER A 216 2.92 6.87 7.28
N GLY A 217 3.91 6.83 6.38
CA GLY A 217 5.31 6.98 6.79
C GLY A 217 6.38 6.74 5.73
N ALA A 218 6.02 6.41 4.49
CA ALA A 218 7.02 6.28 3.42
C ALA A 218 7.41 7.65 2.85
N GLU A 219 8.64 7.73 2.35
CA GLU A 219 9.17 8.86 1.61
C GLU A 219 9.14 8.57 0.10
N ALA A 220 8.78 9.55 -0.72
CA ALA A 220 8.70 9.34 -2.15
C ALA A 220 9.07 10.57 -2.97
N VAL A 221 9.65 10.33 -4.16
CA VAL A 221 9.82 11.33 -5.21
C VAL A 221 9.25 10.79 -6.52
N VAL A 222 8.45 11.61 -7.19
CA VAL A 222 7.77 11.28 -8.45
C VAL A 222 7.70 12.52 -9.34
N GLU A 223 7.69 12.35 -10.65
CA GLU A 223 7.81 13.48 -11.60
C GLU A 223 6.47 13.96 -12.16
N GLY A 224 5.38 13.51 -11.56
CA GLY A 224 4.02 13.99 -11.81
C GLY A 224 2.99 12.97 -11.38
N LEU A 225 1.79 13.43 -11.07
CA LEU A 225 0.71 12.61 -10.51
C LEU A 225 -0.60 12.81 -11.27
N GLY A 226 -1.39 11.74 -11.35
CA GLY A 226 -2.80 11.83 -11.68
C GLY A 226 -3.64 12.47 -10.56
N ALA A 227 -4.97 12.33 -10.65
CA ALA A 227 -5.90 12.84 -9.65
C ALA A 227 -5.75 12.16 -8.28
N HIS A 228 -6.22 12.81 -7.22
CA HIS A 228 -6.27 12.25 -5.87
C HIS A 228 -4.90 11.91 -5.26
N GLY A 229 -3.84 12.61 -5.66
CA GLY A 229 -2.52 12.45 -5.05
C GLY A 229 -2.56 12.71 -3.54
N CYS A 230 -1.90 11.87 -2.75
CA CYS A 230 -1.81 11.94 -1.29
C CYS A 230 -3.16 11.93 -0.55
N GLU A 231 -4.20 11.35 -1.17
CA GLU A 231 -5.52 11.18 -0.53
C GLU A 231 -5.41 10.38 0.78
N TYR A 232 -6.01 10.87 1.86
CA TYR A 232 -5.97 10.24 3.20
C TYR A 232 -4.55 9.98 3.75
N MET A 233 -3.52 10.70 3.30
CA MET A 233 -2.17 10.57 3.84
C MET A 233 -2.14 11.01 5.32
N THR A 234 -1.53 10.19 6.17
CA THR A 234 -1.43 10.40 7.62
C THR A 234 0.01 10.52 8.13
N GLY A 235 1.00 10.34 7.26
CA GLY A 235 2.42 10.44 7.60
C GLY A 235 3.33 10.19 6.40
N GLY A 236 4.63 10.41 6.58
CA GLY A 236 5.62 10.30 5.52
C GLY A 236 5.84 11.61 4.77
N ARG A 237 6.58 11.54 3.65
CA ARG A 237 6.94 12.72 2.85
C ARG A 237 6.85 12.40 1.36
N VAL A 238 6.16 13.23 0.59
CA VAL A 238 6.06 13.05 -0.87
C VAL A 238 6.56 14.32 -1.56
N VAL A 239 7.42 14.17 -2.55
CA VAL A 239 7.91 15.25 -3.41
C VAL A 239 7.46 14.97 -4.84
N VAL A 240 6.77 15.92 -5.45
CA VAL A 240 6.29 15.85 -6.83
C VAL A 240 7.04 16.89 -7.65
N LEU A 241 7.78 16.45 -8.68
CA LEU A 241 8.64 17.30 -9.50
C LEU A 241 7.98 17.82 -10.77
N GLY A 242 6.68 17.60 -10.94
CA GLY A 242 5.94 17.96 -12.15
C GLY A 242 4.45 18.09 -11.89
N PRO A 243 3.60 17.95 -12.93
CA PRO A 243 2.18 18.28 -12.84
C PRO A 243 1.43 17.37 -11.88
N VAL A 244 0.36 17.91 -11.28
CA VAL A 244 -0.54 17.21 -10.36
C VAL A 244 -1.98 17.26 -10.86
N GLY A 245 -2.73 16.18 -10.66
CA GLY A 245 -4.17 16.12 -10.95
C GLY A 245 -5.02 16.74 -9.83
N TRP A 246 -6.32 16.89 -10.11
CA TRP A 246 -7.31 17.49 -9.19
C TRP A 246 -7.52 16.67 -7.89
N ASN A 247 -8.10 17.34 -6.88
CA ASN A 247 -8.40 16.77 -5.56
C ASN A 247 -7.14 16.26 -4.81
N LEU A 248 -6.04 16.96 -4.99
CA LEU A 248 -4.76 16.72 -4.33
C LEU A 248 -4.92 16.89 -2.81
N ALA A 249 -4.30 16.00 -2.02
CA ALA A 249 -4.30 16.01 -0.55
C ALA A 249 -5.69 15.94 0.12
N ALA A 250 -6.72 15.46 -0.59
CA ALA A 250 -8.04 15.27 -0.01
C ALA A 250 -8.01 14.31 1.19
N GLY A 251 -8.55 14.73 2.33
CA GLY A 251 -8.52 13.94 3.55
C GLY A 251 -7.12 13.76 4.17
N MET A 252 -6.09 14.45 3.70
CA MET A 252 -4.74 14.38 4.25
C MET A 252 -4.71 14.98 5.66
N SER A 253 -4.42 14.14 6.65
CA SER A 253 -4.40 14.52 8.07
C SER A 253 -3.01 14.45 8.71
N GLY A 254 -1.99 14.02 7.96
CA GLY A 254 -0.61 13.93 8.44
C GLY A 254 0.43 13.81 7.31
N GLY A 255 1.68 14.14 7.60
CA GLY A 255 2.81 14.08 6.66
C GLY A 255 3.10 15.41 5.97
N GLU A 256 4.06 15.39 5.04
CA GLU A 256 4.47 16.58 4.27
C GLU A 256 4.45 16.29 2.77
N LEU A 257 3.81 17.17 1.99
CA LEU A 257 3.78 17.11 0.53
C LEU A 257 4.49 18.35 -0.04
N PHE A 258 5.40 18.14 -0.98
CA PHE A 258 6.07 19.20 -1.74
C PHE A 258 5.73 19.03 -3.21
N VAL A 259 5.32 20.11 -3.88
CA VAL A 259 5.02 20.12 -5.32
C VAL A 259 5.85 21.20 -5.99
N TYR A 260 6.63 20.83 -7.00
CA TYR A 260 7.28 21.78 -7.88
C TYR A 260 6.22 22.37 -8.83
N ASP A 261 5.77 23.59 -8.52
CA ASP A 261 4.65 24.23 -9.20
C ASP A 261 5.15 25.23 -10.25
N ALA A 262 5.50 24.71 -11.42
CA ALA A 262 6.03 25.52 -12.52
C ALA A 262 4.99 26.52 -13.08
N ASP A 263 3.70 26.18 -13.04
CA ASP A 263 2.61 26.89 -13.72
C ASP A 263 1.54 27.46 -12.77
N GLY A 264 1.71 27.33 -11.44
CA GLY A 264 0.74 27.82 -10.46
C GLY A 264 -0.52 26.95 -10.40
N SER A 265 -0.44 25.66 -10.77
CA SER A 265 -1.58 24.74 -10.77
C SER A 265 -1.77 24.00 -9.45
N ALA A 266 -0.76 23.92 -8.57
CA ALA A 266 -0.83 23.12 -7.36
C ALA A 266 -1.94 23.60 -6.41
N GLU A 267 -2.07 24.91 -6.22
CA GLU A 267 -3.12 25.49 -5.36
C GLU A 267 -4.54 25.25 -5.92
N ARG A 268 -4.69 25.22 -7.25
CA ARG A 268 -5.97 24.91 -7.91
C ARG A 268 -6.35 23.43 -7.80
N ALA A 269 -5.36 22.56 -7.76
CA ALA A 269 -5.55 21.12 -7.62
C ALA A 269 -5.84 20.70 -6.17
N LEU A 270 -5.40 21.50 -5.19
CA LEU A 270 -5.52 21.24 -3.76
C LEU A 270 -6.98 21.15 -3.31
N ASN A 271 -7.31 20.06 -2.63
CA ASN A 271 -8.48 20.02 -1.75
C ASN A 271 -8.13 20.66 -0.41
N GLY A 272 -8.71 21.83 -0.16
CA GLY A 272 -8.41 22.66 1.00
C GLY A 272 -9.09 22.26 2.33
N ASP A 273 -9.86 21.16 2.36
CA ASP A 273 -10.71 20.84 3.52
C ASP A 273 -9.88 20.56 4.79
N LEU A 274 -8.81 19.76 4.68
CA LEU A 274 -7.95 19.37 5.80
C LEU A 274 -6.48 19.79 5.63
N ALA A 275 -6.09 20.24 4.45
CA ALA A 275 -4.72 20.62 4.12
C ALA A 275 -4.64 22.00 3.47
N GLY A 276 -3.49 22.64 3.61
CA GLY A 276 -3.24 23.99 3.11
C GLY A 276 -1.78 24.19 2.74
N VAL A 277 -1.51 25.31 2.05
CA VAL A 277 -0.14 25.74 1.74
C VAL A 277 0.54 26.23 3.02
N ALA A 278 1.79 25.85 3.21
CA ALA A 278 2.63 26.24 4.34
C ALA A 278 3.97 26.81 3.87
N ASN A 279 4.66 27.54 4.75
CA ASN A 279 5.97 28.10 4.45
C ASN A 279 7.04 27.00 4.34
N ILE A 280 8.01 27.21 3.44
CA ILE A 280 9.21 26.37 3.38
C ILE A 280 10.30 27.03 4.22
N ASP A 281 10.52 26.48 5.42
CA ASP A 281 11.65 26.86 6.27
C ASP A 281 12.94 26.15 5.85
N ALA A 282 14.05 26.48 6.51
CA ALA A 282 15.37 25.93 6.17
C ALA A 282 15.45 24.40 6.37
N GLU A 283 14.71 23.84 7.33
CA GLU A 283 14.71 22.39 7.54
C GLU A 283 13.88 21.68 6.46
N ALA A 284 12.74 22.24 6.08
CA ALA A 284 11.92 21.77 4.99
C ALA A 284 12.68 21.83 3.66
N GLU A 285 13.42 22.93 3.40
CA GLU A 285 14.32 23.05 2.26
C GLU A 285 15.36 21.92 2.23
N ALA A 286 16.05 21.67 3.35
CA ALA A 286 17.05 20.61 3.43
C ALA A 286 16.42 19.23 3.14
N ARG A 287 15.25 18.93 3.74
CA ARG A 287 14.54 17.66 3.54
C ARG A 287 14.10 17.44 2.09
N VAL A 288 13.56 18.45 1.42
CA VAL A 288 13.16 18.32 0.01
C VAL A 288 14.39 18.15 -0.90
N LYS A 289 15.46 18.89 -0.63
CA LYS A 289 16.71 18.79 -1.40
C LYS A 289 17.33 17.39 -1.28
N ASP A 290 17.45 16.88 -0.06
CA ASP A 290 18.01 15.54 0.22
C ASP A 290 17.22 14.44 -0.51
N LEU A 291 15.88 14.54 -0.54
CA LEU A 291 15.04 13.59 -1.26
C LEU A 291 15.25 13.66 -2.79
N ILE A 292 15.41 14.85 -3.35
CA ILE A 292 15.66 15.01 -4.80
C ILE A 292 17.06 14.52 -5.17
N GLU A 293 18.06 14.74 -4.32
CA GLU A 293 19.41 14.18 -4.50
C GLU A 293 19.39 12.65 -4.44
N ALA A 294 18.66 12.06 -3.49
CA ALA A 294 18.46 10.61 -3.41
C ALA A 294 17.72 10.06 -4.64
N HIS A 295 16.69 10.78 -5.12
CA HIS A 295 15.98 10.45 -6.36
C HIS A 295 16.92 10.44 -7.57
N LEU A 296 17.76 11.47 -7.72
CA LEU A 296 18.76 11.55 -8.78
C LEU A 296 19.76 10.38 -8.68
N ALA A 297 20.23 10.05 -7.49
CA ALA A 297 21.15 8.94 -7.27
C ALA A 297 20.53 7.58 -7.63
N ALA A 298 19.26 7.35 -7.27
CA ALA A 298 18.56 6.08 -7.46
C ALA A 298 18.04 5.86 -8.89
N THR A 299 17.76 6.94 -9.63
CA THR A 299 17.10 6.87 -10.95
C THR A 299 17.93 7.44 -12.10
N GLY A 300 18.90 8.32 -11.82
CA GLY A 300 19.59 9.09 -12.84
C GLY A 300 18.73 10.16 -13.53
N SER A 301 17.58 10.54 -12.94
CA SER A 301 16.61 11.47 -13.51
C SER A 301 17.23 12.73 -14.12
N PRO A 302 17.02 12.98 -15.43
CA PRO A 302 17.40 14.24 -16.06
C PRO A 302 16.68 15.45 -15.45
N LEU A 303 15.40 15.31 -15.09
CA LEU A 303 14.63 16.39 -14.46
C LEU A 303 15.20 16.78 -13.10
N ALA A 304 15.45 15.80 -12.22
CA ALA A 304 16.03 16.05 -10.91
C ALA A 304 17.39 16.75 -11.03
N ARG A 305 18.22 16.34 -12.00
CA ARG A 305 19.50 17.00 -12.30
C ARG A 305 19.32 18.46 -12.70
N ARG A 306 18.36 18.77 -13.58
CA ARG A 306 18.06 20.15 -13.99
C ARG A 306 17.62 21.00 -12.79
N LEU A 307 16.68 20.49 -11.98
CA LEU A 307 16.16 21.19 -10.81
C LEU A 307 17.24 21.48 -9.76
N LEU A 308 18.13 20.51 -9.51
CA LEU A 308 19.24 20.70 -8.56
C LEU A 308 20.31 21.68 -9.07
N SER A 309 20.46 21.86 -10.39
CA SER A 309 21.48 22.74 -10.96
C SER A 309 21.24 24.24 -10.72
N ASP A 310 19.97 24.65 -10.56
CA ASP A 310 19.57 25.99 -10.14
C ASP A 310 18.60 25.88 -8.96
N TRP A 311 19.14 25.44 -7.82
CA TRP A 311 18.35 25.12 -6.64
C TRP A 311 17.58 26.32 -6.09
N ARG A 312 18.19 27.52 -6.07
CA ARG A 312 17.52 28.72 -5.53
C ARG A 312 16.28 29.09 -6.34
N HIS A 313 16.40 29.05 -7.67
CA HIS A 313 15.25 29.30 -8.53
C HIS A 313 14.20 28.20 -8.37
N THR A 314 14.64 26.94 -8.37
CA THR A 314 13.77 25.78 -8.19
C THR A 314 12.97 25.85 -6.89
N LEU A 315 13.62 26.16 -5.77
CA LEU A 315 12.98 26.28 -4.46
C LEU A 315 11.88 27.34 -4.43
N SER A 316 12.08 28.46 -5.14
CA SER A 316 11.07 29.54 -5.21
C SER A 316 9.76 29.12 -5.90
N ARG A 317 9.77 27.99 -6.61
CA ARG A 317 8.61 27.40 -7.29
C ARG A 317 8.00 26.23 -6.54
N PHE A 318 8.57 25.82 -5.41
CA PHE A 318 7.98 24.76 -4.61
C PHE A 318 6.83 25.28 -3.75
N VAL A 319 5.74 24.51 -3.74
CA VAL A 319 4.63 24.65 -2.81
C VAL A 319 4.72 23.53 -1.79
N ARG A 320 4.73 23.87 -0.51
CA ARG A 320 4.63 22.90 0.60
C ARG A 320 3.18 22.83 1.06
N ILE A 321 2.64 21.62 1.12
CA ILE A 321 1.27 21.33 1.55
C ILE A 321 1.35 20.51 2.83
N LEU A 322 0.67 20.98 3.87
CA LEU A 322 0.57 20.35 5.18
C LEU A 322 -0.89 20.25 5.61
N PRO A 323 -1.24 19.30 6.50
CA PRO A 323 -2.52 19.34 7.19
C PRO A 323 -2.66 20.61 8.03
N HIS A 324 -3.87 21.18 8.11
CA HIS A 324 -4.15 22.38 8.91
C HIS A 324 -3.74 22.23 10.38
N THR A 325 -3.86 21.01 10.93
CA THR A 325 -3.45 20.68 12.30
C THR A 325 -1.94 20.82 12.54
N MET A 326 -1.12 20.77 11.49
CA MET A 326 0.33 20.97 11.53
C MET A 326 0.71 22.42 11.25
N ILE A 327 -0.02 23.11 10.37
CA ILE A 327 0.20 24.53 10.06
C ILE A 327 -0.03 25.41 11.30
N VAL A 328 -1.15 25.20 12.02
CA VAL A 328 -1.48 25.97 13.23
C VAL A 328 -0.47 25.74 14.38
N ARG A 329 0.32 24.66 14.30
CA ARG A 329 1.38 24.35 15.28
C ARG A 329 2.74 24.96 14.94
N GLU A 330 2.94 25.50 13.73
CA GLU A 330 4.10 26.39 13.50
C GLU A 330 3.89 27.64 14.37
N PRO A 331 4.84 27.99 15.24
CA PRO A 331 4.56 28.89 16.34
C PRO A 331 4.22 30.29 15.81
N GLN A 332 2.96 30.71 16.00
CA GLN A 332 2.78 31.99 16.67
C GLN A 332 3.54 31.86 17.98
N ARG A 333 4.81 32.31 17.99
CA ARG A 333 5.50 32.61 19.24
C ARG A 333 4.53 33.54 19.97
N LEU A 334 3.84 33.02 20.98
CA LEU A 334 3.12 33.82 21.93
C LEU A 334 4.17 34.79 22.49
N ALA A 335 4.17 36.01 21.97
CA ALA A 335 4.95 37.08 22.54
C ALA A 335 4.34 37.33 23.91
N THR A 336 4.94 36.75 24.94
CA THR A 336 4.66 37.16 26.31
C THR A 336 5.04 38.63 26.40
N PRO A 337 4.11 39.55 26.70
CA PRO A 337 4.46 40.94 26.92
C PRO A 337 5.37 41.02 28.14
N ALA A 338 6.50 41.69 28.01
CA ALA A 338 7.33 42.12 29.14
C ALA A 338 6.73 43.37 29.80
#